data_AF-A0A839LCM5-F1
#
_entry.id   AF-A0A839LCM5-F1
#
_cell.length_a   1.000
_cell.length_b   1.000
_cell.length_c   1.000
_cell.angle_alpha   90.00
_cell.angle_beta   90.00
_cell.angle_gamma   90.00
#
_symmetry.space_group_name_H-M   'P 1'
#
loop_
_entity.id
_entity.type
_entity.pdbx_description
1 polymer ?
#
loop_
_entity_poly.entity_id
_entity_poly.type
_entity_poly.pdbx_seq_one_letter_code
_entity_poly.pdbx_strand_id
1 'polypeptide(L)'
;MNGYLAPTSLLLAAPWRWRLNQTPARLLWGGVLGLGSLLGLLAWTKGWPTALFATGLAGAVLLVVGWMLTLSGLRRQNHPHLARLVPGHVQRLRLAVLLLWGLPVLAAGALAAWLRVDVWTTVLLAALGLSLLTALVRWPLSIVLVAFAPPALVPLLQGSALAQGLVRAWVAVWQAGPAWLCLPLLAGLALFQMDLMGKGDAAHVRRYEQMLRLLASMQDGAGGFNPRHQGRWGLRMMWLFSMLNRWYMARLIRHSRPTLRHVLARLELPLYGSAHWTLVVGSMMVVLPLIALGAALLLLLVPDMIPPGRSLGQIAWTWPLMALGQLCMGMMMGTLFSLGTALQRSRREQALLVLLPGLPQQPGRLRARLLARQAWLMLGLAVPGLLLLSQAALPPPGSFLQGLGVGALLASLLLLRRWDTRTSAGSTGLLVVAVLAALAWQLLLPEHWGLLERGSLSGLILFLVAGAWMLALRRLQGEPLQALPWGRNASRPQA
;
A
#
# COMPACT_ATOMS: atom_id res chain seq x y z
N MET A 1 39.81 -2.52 -13.18
CA MET A 1 38.33 -2.64 -13.09
C MET A 1 37.75 -2.28 -11.71
N ASN A 2 38.51 -2.31 -10.61
CA ASN A 2 38.00 -2.02 -9.26
C ASN A 2 37.51 -0.57 -9.02
N GLY A 3 37.95 0.40 -9.83
CA GLY A 3 37.57 1.82 -9.67
C GLY A 3 36.12 2.19 -10.01
N TYR A 4 35.42 1.39 -10.83
CA TYR A 4 34.04 1.69 -11.26
C TYR A 4 32.98 1.07 -10.35
N LEU A 5 33.30 -0.04 -9.66
CA LEU A 5 32.33 -0.80 -8.86
C LEU A 5 32.08 -0.19 -7.48
N ALA A 6 33.11 0.40 -6.85
CA ALA A 6 33.01 1.05 -5.55
C ALA A 6 31.98 2.20 -5.49
N PRO A 7 31.91 3.13 -6.47
CA PRO A 7 30.89 4.18 -6.43
C PRO A 7 29.48 3.66 -6.72
N THR A 8 29.31 2.66 -7.59
CA THR A 8 27.99 2.05 -7.85
C THR A 8 27.45 1.28 -6.65
N SER A 9 28.31 0.56 -5.91
CA SER A 9 27.89 -0.15 -4.70
C SER A 9 27.47 0.82 -3.60
N LEU A 10 28.14 1.96 -3.46
CA LEU A 10 27.74 3.04 -2.54
C LEU A 10 26.40 3.67 -2.94
N LEU A 11 26.16 3.91 -4.24
CA LEU A 11 24.88 4.43 -4.74
C LEU A 11 23.73 3.45 -4.49
N LEU A 12 23.94 2.16 -4.74
CA LEU A 12 22.96 1.10 -4.48
C LEU A 12 22.74 0.86 -2.98
N ALA A 13 23.76 1.04 -2.14
CA ALA A 13 23.67 0.88 -0.69
C ALA A 13 23.09 2.11 0.02
N ALA A 14 23.20 3.31 -0.56
CA ALA A 14 22.73 4.55 0.07
C ALA A 14 21.22 4.55 0.43
N PRO A 15 20.29 4.06 -0.41
CA PRO A 15 18.88 3.90 -0.04
C PRO A 15 18.69 3.04 1.20
N TRP A 16 19.53 2.01 1.35
CA TRP A 16 19.52 1.11 2.51
C TRP A 16 20.10 1.78 3.74
N ARG A 17 21.22 2.50 3.61
CA ARG A 17 21.87 3.24 4.72
C ARG A 17 21.00 4.37 5.26
N TRP A 18 20.37 5.16 4.39
CA TRP A 18 19.41 6.20 4.80
C TRP A 18 18.20 5.61 5.52
N ARG A 19 17.82 4.39 5.15
CA ARG A 19 16.70 3.69 5.73
C ARG A 19 17.06 2.88 6.97
N LEU A 20 18.30 2.42 7.16
CA LEU A 20 18.74 1.66 8.34
C LEU A 20 18.46 2.45 9.63
N ASN A 21 18.62 3.77 9.59
CA ASN A 21 18.29 4.68 10.69
C ASN A 21 16.78 4.97 10.85
N GLN A 22 15.93 4.48 9.94
CA GLN A 22 14.49 4.77 9.89
C GLN A 22 13.59 3.53 10.09
N THR A 23 14.11 2.40 10.60
CA THR A 23 13.34 1.17 10.99
C THR A 23 12.65 0.27 9.91
N PRO A 24 12.99 0.26 8.60
CA PRO A 24 12.44 -0.69 7.64
C PRO A 24 13.28 -1.97 7.46
N ALA A 25 14.55 -2.02 7.89
CA ALA A 25 15.33 -3.25 7.80
C ALA A 25 14.69 -4.37 8.64
N ARG A 26 14.23 -4.08 9.86
CA ARG A 26 13.46 -5.01 10.70
C ARG A 26 12.11 -5.40 10.08
N LEU A 27 11.52 -4.57 9.23
CA LEU A 27 10.26 -4.88 8.54
C LEU A 27 10.48 -5.74 7.30
N LEU A 28 11.60 -5.57 6.60
CA LEU A 28 12.00 -6.47 5.53
C LEU A 28 12.41 -7.83 6.10
N TRP A 29 13.20 -7.85 7.17
CA TRP A 29 13.52 -9.10 7.89
C TRP A 29 12.27 -9.74 8.50
N GLY A 30 11.39 -8.95 9.11
CA GLY A 30 10.10 -9.45 9.62
C GLY A 30 9.17 -9.95 8.49
N GLY A 31 9.21 -9.31 7.33
CA GLY A 31 8.51 -9.74 6.13
C GLY A 31 9.06 -11.05 5.59
N VAL A 32 10.39 -11.19 5.49
CA VAL A 32 11.09 -12.42 5.09
C VAL A 32 10.82 -13.56 6.08
N LEU A 33 10.91 -13.30 7.38
CA LEU A 33 10.64 -14.28 8.43
C LEU A 33 9.17 -14.70 8.43
N GLY A 34 8.24 -13.74 8.35
CA GLY A 34 6.81 -14.00 8.27
C GLY A 34 6.43 -14.78 7.01
N LEU A 35 7.08 -14.47 5.87
CA LEU A 35 7.01 -15.28 4.65
C LEU A 35 7.45 -16.72 4.96
N GLY A 36 8.67 -16.90 5.49
CA GLY A 36 9.24 -18.21 5.75
C GLY A 36 8.35 -19.06 6.68
N SER A 37 7.75 -18.44 7.69
CA SER A 37 6.80 -19.11 8.60
C SER A 37 5.51 -19.53 7.88
N LEU A 38 4.94 -18.65 7.05
CA LEU A 38 3.74 -18.95 6.25
C LEU A 38 4.02 -20.09 5.25
N LEU A 39 5.20 -20.08 4.63
CA LEU A 39 5.63 -21.08 3.67
C LEU A 39 5.85 -22.45 4.33
N GLY A 40 6.46 -22.49 5.51
CA GLY A 40 6.60 -23.73 6.30
C GLY A 40 5.23 -24.31 6.67
N LEU A 41 4.28 -23.45 7.08
CA LEU A 41 2.91 -23.87 7.39
C LEU A 41 2.18 -24.42 6.14
N LEU A 42 2.34 -23.76 4.98
CA LEU A 42 1.74 -24.22 3.73
C LEU A 42 2.37 -25.52 3.24
N ALA A 43 3.68 -25.71 3.39
CA ALA A 43 4.35 -26.96 2.99
C ALA A 43 3.86 -28.13 3.83
N TRP A 44 3.69 -27.89 5.13
CA TRP A 44 3.20 -28.89 6.06
C TRP A 44 1.72 -29.25 5.82
N THR A 45 0.89 -28.28 5.47
CA THR A 45 -0.57 -28.49 5.35
C THR A 45 -1.06 -28.81 3.94
N LYS A 46 -0.30 -28.47 2.90
CA LYS A 46 -0.71 -28.56 1.48
C LYS A 46 0.27 -29.31 0.59
N GLY A 47 1.31 -29.87 1.19
CA GLY A 47 2.37 -30.53 0.47
C GLY A 47 3.32 -29.55 -0.24
N TRP A 48 4.36 -30.13 -0.78
CA TRP A 48 5.50 -29.42 -1.34
C TRP A 48 5.19 -28.51 -2.55
N PRO A 49 4.35 -28.91 -3.53
CA PRO A 49 4.08 -28.08 -4.71
C PRO A 49 3.44 -26.72 -4.37
N THR A 50 2.47 -26.73 -3.47
CA THR A 50 1.77 -25.51 -3.01
C THR A 50 2.71 -24.57 -2.28
N ALA A 51 3.59 -25.13 -1.44
CA ALA A 51 4.61 -24.33 -0.76
C ALA A 51 5.63 -23.74 -1.73
N LEU A 52 6.08 -24.48 -2.73
CA LEU A 52 6.99 -23.95 -3.75
C LEU A 52 6.36 -22.81 -4.53
N PHE A 53 5.10 -22.94 -4.95
CA PHE A 53 4.39 -21.87 -5.65
C PHE A 53 4.20 -20.63 -4.76
N ALA A 54 3.75 -20.83 -3.52
CA ALA A 54 3.64 -19.74 -2.55
C ALA A 54 5.01 -19.08 -2.28
N THR A 55 6.10 -19.86 -2.24
CA THR A 55 7.47 -19.36 -2.04
C THR A 55 7.91 -18.50 -3.21
N GLY A 56 7.68 -18.97 -4.43
CA GLY A 56 7.99 -18.23 -5.65
C GLY A 56 7.25 -16.90 -5.71
N LEU A 57 5.94 -16.93 -5.43
CA LEU A 57 5.10 -15.72 -5.43
C LEU A 57 5.53 -14.72 -4.35
N ALA A 58 5.77 -15.21 -3.15
CA ALA A 58 6.15 -14.37 -2.03
C ALA A 58 7.58 -13.81 -2.22
N GLY A 59 8.50 -14.59 -2.80
CA GLY A 59 9.80 -14.13 -3.28
C GLY A 59 9.68 -13.05 -4.34
N ALA A 60 8.78 -13.20 -5.31
CA ALA A 60 8.50 -12.18 -6.32
C ALA A 60 7.98 -10.89 -5.68
N VAL A 61 7.07 -10.97 -4.70
CA VAL A 61 6.58 -9.81 -3.94
C VAL A 61 7.73 -9.09 -3.23
N LEU A 62 8.56 -9.82 -2.48
CA LEU A 62 9.70 -9.23 -1.77
C LEU A 62 10.67 -8.56 -2.73
N LEU A 63 10.89 -9.17 -3.89
CA LEU A 63 11.77 -8.66 -4.92
C LEU A 63 11.21 -7.38 -5.57
N VAL A 64 9.91 -7.33 -5.87
CA VAL A 64 9.22 -6.09 -6.32
C VAL A 64 9.29 -4.99 -5.26
N VAL A 65 9.09 -5.33 -3.98
CA VAL A 65 9.19 -4.38 -2.86
C VAL A 65 10.62 -3.84 -2.75
N GLY A 66 11.62 -4.73 -2.70
CA GLY A 66 13.02 -4.37 -2.61
C GLY A 66 13.45 -3.47 -3.77
N TRP A 67 13.01 -3.83 -4.98
CA TRP A 67 13.18 -3.04 -6.19
C TRP A 67 12.52 -1.65 -6.09
N MET A 68 11.26 -1.57 -5.65
CA MET A 68 10.56 -0.29 -5.47
C MET A 68 11.26 0.64 -4.47
N LEU A 69 11.73 0.06 -3.35
CA LEU A 69 12.37 0.83 -2.28
C LEU A 69 13.71 1.42 -2.72
N THR A 70 14.49 0.65 -3.48
CA THR A 70 15.79 1.05 -4.03
C THR A 70 15.63 2.04 -5.17
N LEU A 71 14.72 1.78 -6.11
CA LEU A 71 14.37 2.71 -7.20
C LEU A 71 13.94 4.07 -6.65
N SER A 72 13.06 4.08 -5.64
CA SER A 72 12.62 5.31 -4.98
C SER A 72 13.79 6.09 -4.36
N GLY A 73 14.80 5.38 -3.85
CA GLY A 73 16.03 5.98 -3.33
C GLY A 73 16.90 6.57 -4.43
N LEU A 74 17.15 5.82 -5.52
CA LEU A 74 17.91 6.29 -6.68
C LEU A 74 17.27 7.54 -7.32
N ARG A 75 15.94 7.57 -7.42
CA ARG A 75 15.21 8.75 -7.92
C ARG A 75 15.37 9.98 -7.03
N ARG A 76 15.46 9.81 -5.70
CA ARG A 76 15.74 10.93 -4.78
C ARG A 76 17.17 11.44 -4.91
N GLN A 77 18.13 10.55 -5.19
CA GLN A 77 19.53 10.91 -5.45
C GLN A 77 19.73 11.62 -6.80
N ASN A 78 18.80 11.45 -7.75
CA ASN A 78 18.81 12.16 -9.02
C ASN A 78 18.34 13.62 -8.87
N HIS A 79 19.04 14.42 -8.06
CA HIS A 79 18.74 15.84 -7.90
C HIS A 79 19.09 16.60 -9.20
N PRO A 80 18.24 17.52 -9.71
CA PRO A 80 18.51 18.23 -10.96
C PRO A 80 19.85 18.98 -10.99
N HIS A 81 20.23 19.64 -9.89
CA HIS A 81 21.54 20.29 -9.77
C HIS A 81 22.71 19.28 -9.83
N LEU A 82 22.62 18.15 -9.13
CA LEU A 82 23.67 17.12 -9.17
C LEU A 82 23.79 16.50 -10.57
N ALA A 83 22.66 16.32 -11.26
CA ALA A 83 22.63 15.81 -12.63
C ALA A 83 23.36 16.74 -13.63
N ARG A 84 23.39 18.05 -13.39
CA ARG A 84 24.12 19.04 -14.21
C ARG A 84 25.58 19.21 -13.78
N LEU A 85 25.82 19.30 -12.48
CA LEU A 85 27.11 19.73 -11.93
C LEU A 85 28.11 18.58 -11.75
N VAL A 86 27.63 17.34 -11.57
CA VAL A 86 28.51 16.19 -11.30
C VAL A 86 28.66 15.35 -12.57
N PRO A 87 29.84 15.35 -13.23
CA PRO A 87 30.06 14.59 -14.45
C PRO A 87 29.89 13.09 -14.20
N GLY A 88 29.18 12.42 -15.11
CA GLY A 88 28.93 10.97 -15.04
C GLY A 88 27.91 10.52 -13.98
N HIS A 89 27.36 11.42 -13.15
CA HIS A 89 26.37 11.07 -12.12
C HIS A 89 25.13 10.39 -12.71
N VAL A 90 24.53 11.01 -13.73
CA VAL A 90 23.33 10.48 -14.40
C VAL A 90 23.60 9.14 -15.08
N GLN A 91 24.76 8.96 -15.69
CA GLN A 91 25.13 7.70 -16.35
C GLN A 91 25.26 6.57 -15.31
N ARG A 92 25.88 6.84 -14.16
CA ARG A 92 25.97 5.86 -13.06
C ARG A 92 24.59 5.52 -12.50
N LEU A 93 23.71 6.51 -12.33
CA LEU A 93 22.33 6.27 -11.90
C LEU A 93 21.53 5.44 -12.91
N ARG A 94 21.68 5.69 -14.21
CA ARG A 94 21.05 4.90 -15.28
C ARG A 94 21.52 3.45 -15.25
N LEU A 95 22.82 3.21 -15.12
CA LEU A 95 23.37 1.87 -14.98
C LEU A 95 22.85 1.18 -13.71
N ALA A 96 22.81 1.88 -12.58
CA ALA A 96 22.28 1.34 -11.34
C ALA A 96 20.79 0.94 -11.48
N VAL A 97 19.98 1.74 -12.19
CA VAL A 97 18.57 1.45 -12.44
C VAL A 97 18.39 0.27 -13.38
N LEU A 98 19.21 0.19 -14.45
CA LEU A 98 19.20 -0.95 -15.37
C LEU A 98 19.57 -2.26 -14.67
N LEU A 99 20.63 -2.26 -13.86
CA LEU A 99 21.02 -3.42 -13.07
C LEU A 99 19.92 -3.80 -12.08
N LEU A 100 19.37 -2.79 -11.40
CA LEU A 100 18.30 -2.99 -10.44
C LEU A 100 17.04 -3.57 -11.08
N TRP A 101 16.68 -3.16 -12.30
CA TRP A 101 15.55 -3.70 -13.05
C TRP A 101 15.86 -5.08 -13.68
N GLY A 102 17.04 -5.23 -14.27
CA GLY A 102 17.45 -6.46 -14.98
C GLY A 102 17.59 -7.67 -14.05
N LEU A 103 18.11 -7.50 -12.83
CA LEU A 103 18.27 -8.59 -11.87
C LEU A 103 16.93 -9.30 -11.54
N PRO A 104 15.85 -8.59 -11.13
CA PRO A 104 14.48 -9.10 -11.06
C PRO A 104 13.99 -9.85 -12.30
N VAL A 105 14.22 -9.28 -13.48
CA VAL A 105 13.74 -9.84 -14.76
C VAL A 105 14.46 -11.14 -15.07
N LEU A 106 15.78 -11.20 -14.87
CA LEU A 106 16.58 -12.41 -15.02
C LEU A 106 16.22 -13.46 -13.97
N ALA A 107 15.98 -13.05 -12.72
CA ALA A 107 15.53 -13.96 -11.66
C ALA A 107 14.16 -14.57 -12.00
N ALA A 108 13.24 -13.80 -12.58
CA ALA A 108 11.97 -14.31 -13.06
C ALA A 108 12.15 -15.33 -14.20
N GLY A 109 13.07 -15.09 -15.13
CA GLY A 109 13.42 -16.05 -16.19
C GLY A 109 14.07 -17.32 -15.67
N ALA A 110 15.01 -17.22 -14.72
CA ALA A 110 15.64 -18.38 -14.08
C ALA A 110 14.61 -19.20 -13.30
N LEU A 111 13.69 -18.55 -12.59
CA LEU A 111 12.60 -19.20 -11.89
C LEU A 111 11.64 -19.89 -12.89
N ALA A 112 11.32 -19.23 -14.00
CA ALA A 112 10.50 -19.83 -15.06
C ALA A 112 11.14 -21.09 -15.64
N ALA A 113 12.45 -21.05 -15.92
CA ALA A 113 13.20 -22.20 -16.41
C ALA A 113 13.19 -23.36 -15.39
N TRP A 114 13.39 -23.05 -14.10
CA TRP A 114 13.34 -24.03 -13.02
C TRP A 114 11.96 -24.68 -12.89
N LEU A 115 10.88 -23.88 -13.02
CA LEU A 115 9.49 -24.34 -13.00
C LEU A 115 9.03 -24.98 -14.31
N ARG A 116 9.90 -25.03 -15.34
CA ARG A 116 9.59 -25.54 -16.69
C ARG A 116 8.39 -24.85 -17.35
N VAL A 117 8.21 -23.55 -17.08
CA VAL A 117 7.23 -22.69 -17.75
C VAL A 117 7.91 -21.83 -18.83
N ASP A 118 7.13 -21.16 -19.68
CA ASP A 118 7.67 -20.33 -20.75
C ASP A 118 8.54 -19.18 -20.20
N VAL A 119 9.85 -19.31 -20.40
CA VAL A 119 10.87 -18.38 -19.93
C VAL A 119 10.69 -17.00 -20.56
N TRP A 120 10.46 -16.95 -21.88
CA TRP A 120 10.41 -15.69 -22.61
C TRP A 120 9.18 -14.86 -22.25
N THR A 121 8.03 -15.54 -22.10
CA THR A 121 6.79 -14.88 -21.66
C THR A 121 6.94 -14.36 -20.25
N THR A 122 7.52 -15.16 -19.35
CA THR A 122 7.70 -14.75 -17.94
C THR A 122 8.66 -13.56 -17.82
N VAL A 123 9.78 -13.59 -18.55
CA VAL A 123 10.76 -12.49 -18.62
C VAL A 123 10.10 -11.22 -19.13
N LEU A 124 9.35 -11.29 -20.22
CA LEU A 124 8.70 -10.12 -20.80
C LEU A 124 7.64 -9.54 -19.87
N LEU A 125 6.81 -10.39 -19.25
CA LEU A 125 5.79 -9.96 -18.30
C LEU A 125 6.41 -9.31 -17.05
N ALA A 126 7.49 -9.87 -16.51
CA ALA A 126 8.22 -9.27 -15.39
C ALA A 126 8.80 -7.91 -15.77
N ALA A 127 9.43 -7.82 -16.94
CA ALA A 127 10.01 -6.60 -17.49
C ALA A 127 8.96 -5.49 -17.71
N LEU A 128 7.82 -5.85 -18.30
CA LEU A 128 6.68 -4.95 -18.51
C LEU A 128 6.08 -4.51 -17.17
N GLY A 129 5.82 -5.45 -16.26
CA GLY A 129 5.23 -5.16 -14.95
C GLY A 129 6.08 -4.19 -14.13
N LEU A 130 7.40 -4.43 -14.05
CA LEU A 130 8.33 -3.51 -13.36
C LEU A 130 8.42 -2.15 -14.08
N SER A 131 8.39 -2.13 -15.41
CA SER A 131 8.42 -0.87 -16.17
C SER A 131 7.15 -0.05 -15.99
N LEU A 132 5.99 -0.70 -16.01
CA LEU A 132 4.70 -0.11 -15.70
C LEU A 132 4.69 0.48 -14.29
N LEU A 133 5.15 -0.29 -13.32
CA LEU A 133 5.34 0.17 -11.95
C LEU A 133 6.26 1.40 -11.87
N THR A 134 7.35 1.43 -12.65
CA THR A 134 8.23 2.61 -12.72
C THR A 134 7.50 3.83 -13.29
N ALA A 135 6.71 3.61 -14.35
CA ALA A 135 5.88 4.63 -14.99
C ALA A 135 4.85 5.20 -14.00
N LEU A 136 4.18 4.34 -13.22
CA LEU A 136 3.23 4.75 -12.18
C LEU A 136 3.87 5.66 -11.12
N VAL A 137 5.10 5.36 -10.69
CA VAL A 137 5.82 6.23 -9.74
C VAL A 137 6.24 7.55 -10.40
N ARG A 138 6.46 7.59 -11.73
CA ARG A 138 6.81 8.84 -12.43
C ARG A 138 5.58 9.69 -12.72
N TRP A 139 4.49 9.06 -13.11
CA TRP A 139 3.24 9.69 -13.52
C TRP A 139 2.11 9.08 -12.70
N PRO A 140 1.86 9.54 -11.46
CA PRO A 140 0.87 8.92 -10.59
C PRO A 140 -0.54 8.90 -11.20
N LEU A 141 -0.88 9.86 -12.07
CA LEU A 141 -2.16 9.86 -12.80
C LEU A 141 -2.29 8.69 -13.79
N SER A 142 -1.18 8.12 -14.26
CA SER A 142 -1.22 6.92 -15.09
C SER A 142 -1.79 5.71 -14.34
N ILE A 143 -1.91 5.75 -13.00
CA ILE A 143 -2.63 4.71 -12.25
C ILE A 143 -4.09 4.62 -12.65
N VAL A 144 -4.72 5.75 -13.02
CA VAL A 144 -6.11 5.78 -13.49
C VAL A 144 -6.18 5.06 -14.84
N LEU A 145 -5.27 5.38 -15.77
CA LEU A 145 -5.21 4.68 -17.05
C LEU A 145 -4.95 3.18 -16.86
N VAL A 146 -3.97 2.79 -16.03
CA VAL A 146 -3.65 1.37 -15.81
C VAL A 146 -4.77 0.62 -15.10
N ALA A 147 -5.50 1.27 -14.19
CA ALA A 147 -6.59 0.62 -13.45
C ALA A 147 -7.87 0.50 -14.29
N PHE A 148 -8.20 1.51 -15.10
CA PHE A 148 -9.48 1.58 -15.81
C PHE A 148 -9.38 1.22 -17.30
N ALA A 149 -8.22 1.37 -17.95
CA ALA A 149 -8.09 1.05 -19.36
C ALA A 149 -8.20 -0.46 -19.65
N PRO A 150 -7.57 -1.40 -18.91
CA PRO A 150 -7.72 -2.82 -19.20
C PRO A 150 -9.17 -3.33 -19.14
N PRO A 151 -9.98 -3.07 -18.08
CA PRO A 151 -11.36 -3.53 -18.05
C PRO A 151 -12.27 -2.86 -19.10
N ALA A 152 -11.91 -1.67 -19.58
CA ALA A 152 -12.63 -1.02 -20.68
C ALA A 152 -12.19 -1.53 -22.06
N LEU A 153 -10.89 -1.73 -22.27
CA LEU A 153 -10.31 -2.10 -23.56
C LEU A 153 -10.41 -3.59 -23.85
N VAL A 154 -10.21 -4.48 -22.87
CA VAL A 154 -10.25 -5.93 -23.10
C VAL A 154 -11.57 -6.39 -23.73
N PRO A 155 -12.76 -5.96 -23.26
CA PRO A 155 -14.02 -6.35 -23.87
C PRO A 155 -14.21 -5.75 -25.27
N LEU A 156 -13.80 -4.49 -25.47
CA LEU A 156 -13.83 -3.84 -26.80
C LEU A 156 -12.94 -4.59 -27.80
N LEU A 157 -11.77 -5.06 -27.34
CA LEU A 157 -10.85 -5.87 -28.13
C LEU A 157 -11.39 -7.30 -28.36
N GLN A 158 -12.12 -7.87 -27.41
CA GLN A 158 -12.77 -9.18 -27.57
C GLN A 158 -13.97 -9.11 -28.52
N GLY A 159 -14.74 -8.02 -28.55
CA GLY A 159 -15.87 -7.87 -29.47
C GLY A 159 -15.49 -7.54 -30.92
N SER A 160 -14.27 -7.05 -31.15
CA SER A 160 -13.81 -6.63 -32.47
C SER A 160 -13.09 -7.75 -33.23
N ALA A 161 -13.63 -8.17 -34.38
CA ALA A 161 -13.00 -9.16 -35.25
C ALA A 161 -11.58 -8.74 -35.69
N LEU A 162 -11.38 -7.44 -35.93
CA LEU A 162 -10.05 -6.88 -36.26
C LEU A 162 -9.09 -7.04 -35.09
N ALA A 163 -9.51 -6.72 -33.87
CA ALA A 163 -8.68 -6.87 -32.68
C ALA A 163 -8.37 -8.34 -32.40
N GLN A 164 -9.34 -9.24 -32.53
CA GLN A 164 -9.10 -10.69 -32.44
C GLN A 164 -8.11 -11.17 -33.49
N GLY A 165 -8.24 -10.70 -34.74
CA GLY A 165 -7.31 -11.01 -35.83
C GLY A 165 -5.89 -10.55 -35.51
N LEU A 166 -5.73 -9.31 -35.02
CA LEU A 166 -4.45 -8.77 -34.58
C LEU A 166 -3.85 -9.55 -33.41
N VAL A 167 -4.66 -9.91 -32.40
CA VAL A 167 -4.21 -10.72 -31.25
C VAL A 167 -3.76 -12.10 -31.70
N ARG A 168 -4.53 -12.78 -32.56
CA ARG A 168 -4.15 -14.10 -33.11
C ARG A 168 -2.88 -14.01 -33.94
N ALA A 169 -2.74 -12.98 -34.79
CA ALA A 169 -1.53 -12.74 -35.55
C ALA A 169 -0.33 -12.51 -34.60
N TRP A 170 -0.49 -11.70 -33.56
CA TRP A 170 0.54 -11.49 -32.55
C TRP A 170 0.95 -12.78 -31.82
N VAL A 171 -0.03 -13.59 -31.41
CA VAL A 171 0.22 -14.89 -30.78
C VAL A 171 0.96 -15.83 -31.72
N ALA A 172 0.58 -15.86 -33.01
CA ALA A 172 1.25 -16.69 -34.00
C ALA A 172 2.72 -16.26 -34.21
N VAL A 173 3.00 -14.94 -34.31
CA VAL A 173 4.38 -14.44 -34.41
C VAL A 173 5.16 -14.74 -33.12
N TRP A 174 4.52 -14.60 -31.95
CA TRP A 174 5.13 -14.96 -30.67
C TRP A 174 5.51 -16.43 -30.60
N GLN A 175 4.61 -17.33 -31.02
CA GLN A 175 4.86 -18.77 -31.04
C GLN A 175 5.96 -19.17 -32.05
N ALA A 176 6.08 -18.44 -33.16
CA ALA A 176 7.11 -18.70 -34.18
C ALA A 176 8.53 -18.34 -33.70
N GLY A 177 8.67 -17.41 -32.76
CA GLY A 177 10.00 -16.94 -32.32
C GLY A 177 9.94 -15.96 -31.14
N PRO A 178 9.64 -16.43 -29.92
CA PRO A 178 9.41 -15.55 -28.78
C PRO A 178 10.67 -14.75 -28.40
N ALA A 179 11.85 -15.34 -28.59
CA ALA A 179 13.14 -14.67 -28.32
C ALA A 179 13.35 -13.43 -29.21
N TRP A 180 13.04 -13.53 -30.52
CA TRP A 180 13.26 -12.44 -31.48
C TRP A 180 12.35 -11.24 -31.23
N LEU A 181 11.15 -11.45 -30.68
CA LEU A 181 10.27 -10.38 -30.25
C LEU A 181 10.60 -9.87 -28.84
N CYS A 182 11.00 -10.77 -27.94
CA CYS A 182 11.29 -10.40 -26.55
C CYS A 182 12.52 -9.51 -26.44
N LEU A 183 13.61 -9.80 -27.16
CA LEU A 183 14.85 -9.02 -27.11
C LEU A 183 14.68 -7.52 -27.46
N PRO A 184 14.08 -7.14 -28.60
CA PRO A 184 13.88 -5.72 -28.93
C PRO A 184 12.91 -5.04 -27.96
N LEU A 185 11.88 -5.75 -27.45
CA LEU A 185 10.98 -5.22 -26.43
C LEU A 185 11.73 -4.97 -25.11
N LEU A 186 12.57 -5.90 -24.66
CA LEU A 186 13.41 -5.72 -23.48
C LEU A 186 14.39 -4.56 -23.64
N ALA A 187 14.98 -4.39 -24.83
CA ALA A 187 15.83 -3.26 -25.14
C ALA A 187 15.05 -1.93 -25.07
N GLY A 188 13.84 -1.88 -25.65
CA GLY A 188 12.95 -0.73 -25.56
C GLY A 188 12.57 -0.38 -24.11
N LEU A 189 12.26 -1.39 -23.29
CA LEU A 189 11.97 -1.21 -21.87
C LEU A 189 13.21 -0.76 -21.08
N ALA A 190 14.40 -1.27 -21.39
CA ALA A 190 15.65 -0.81 -20.79
C ALA A 190 15.92 0.66 -21.13
N LEU A 191 15.74 1.07 -22.38
CA LEU A 191 15.85 2.48 -22.79
C LEU A 191 14.81 3.35 -22.09
N PHE A 192 13.58 2.86 -21.94
CA PHE A 192 12.55 3.52 -21.15
C PHE A 192 13.02 3.73 -19.71
N GLN A 193 13.54 2.70 -19.04
CA GLN A 193 14.11 2.81 -17.68
C GLN A 193 15.20 3.89 -17.57
N MET A 194 16.06 4.00 -18.59
CA MET A 194 17.11 5.02 -18.63
C MET A 194 16.55 6.45 -18.80
N ASP A 195 15.51 6.64 -19.61
CA ASP A 195 14.86 7.95 -19.82
C ASP A 195 14.08 8.43 -18.57
N LEU A 196 13.66 7.48 -17.72
CA LEU A 196 13.05 7.83 -16.44
C LEU A 196 14.05 8.57 -15.53
N MET A 197 15.36 8.42 -15.76
CA MET A 197 16.40 9.24 -15.13
C MET A 197 16.61 10.53 -15.92
N GLY A 198 16.12 11.64 -15.36
CA GLY A 198 16.22 12.96 -15.95
C GLY A 198 17.67 13.43 -16.13
N LYS A 199 17.89 14.30 -17.12
CA LYS A 199 19.21 14.82 -17.50
C LYS A 199 19.58 16.12 -16.76
N GLY A 200 18.70 16.60 -15.88
CA GLY A 200 18.87 17.88 -15.18
C GLY A 200 18.22 19.05 -15.90
N ASP A 201 17.65 18.87 -17.09
CA ASP A 201 16.92 19.87 -17.87
C ASP A 201 15.70 20.47 -17.14
N ALA A 202 15.09 21.51 -17.72
CA ALA A 202 13.92 22.18 -17.11
C ALA A 202 12.74 21.22 -16.88
N ALA A 203 12.54 20.22 -17.75
CA ALA A 203 11.51 19.22 -17.53
C ALA A 203 11.84 18.31 -16.33
N HIS A 204 13.10 17.92 -16.14
CA HIS A 204 13.53 17.19 -14.95
C HIS A 204 13.31 18.00 -13.66
N VAL A 205 13.67 19.29 -13.65
CA VAL A 205 13.44 20.18 -12.49
C VAL A 205 11.96 20.23 -12.11
N ARG A 206 11.08 20.51 -13.06
CA ARG A 206 9.62 20.57 -12.83
C ARG A 206 9.08 19.26 -12.26
N ARG A 207 9.48 18.12 -12.84
CA ARG A 207 9.04 16.79 -12.36
C ARG A 207 9.59 16.47 -10.97
N TYR A 208 10.82 16.86 -10.68
CA TYR A 208 11.43 16.67 -9.36
C TYR A 208 10.70 17.48 -8.29
N GLU A 209 10.41 18.75 -8.56
CA GLU A 209 9.61 19.60 -7.67
C GLU A 209 8.17 19.10 -7.49
N GLN A 210 7.54 18.60 -8.55
CA GLN A 210 6.23 17.95 -8.46
C GLN A 210 6.29 16.72 -7.54
N MET A 211 7.32 15.88 -7.69
CA MET A 211 7.55 14.74 -6.81
C MET A 211 7.76 15.17 -5.35
N LEU A 212 8.57 16.21 -5.10
CA LEU A 212 8.77 16.74 -3.75
C LEU A 212 7.48 17.29 -3.14
N ARG A 213 6.69 18.04 -3.91
CA ARG A 213 5.36 18.50 -3.50
C ARG A 213 4.42 17.35 -3.19
N LEU A 214 4.41 16.31 -4.01
CA LEU A 214 3.60 15.12 -3.78
C LEU A 214 4.05 14.36 -2.52
N LEU A 215 5.35 14.17 -2.32
CA LEU A 215 5.90 13.56 -1.11
C LEU A 215 5.60 14.39 0.14
N ALA A 216 5.75 15.72 0.07
CA ALA A 216 5.37 16.63 1.13
C ALA A 216 3.87 16.53 1.41
N SER A 217 3.02 16.53 0.38
CA SER A 217 1.57 16.37 0.54
C SER A 217 1.16 15.02 1.13
N MET A 218 1.89 13.94 0.84
CA MET A 218 1.67 12.62 1.45
C MET A 218 2.12 12.59 2.91
N GLN A 219 3.24 13.25 3.24
CA GLN A 219 3.73 13.38 4.62
C GLN A 219 2.81 14.26 5.46
N ASP A 220 2.36 15.39 4.91
CA ASP A 220 1.40 16.30 5.52
C ASP A 220 0.03 15.64 5.66
N GLY A 221 -0.43 14.95 4.61
CA GLY A 221 -1.66 14.15 4.66
C GLY A 221 -1.62 13.13 5.80
N ALA A 222 -0.51 12.39 5.94
CA ALA A 222 -0.31 11.46 7.05
C ALA A 222 -0.19 12.17 8.42
N GLY A 223 0.22 13.43 8.46
CA GLY A 223 0.37 14.23 9.67
C GLY A 223 -0.84 15.09 10.06
N GLY A 224 -1.92 15.08 9.27
CA GLY A 224 -3.07 15.98 9.43
C GLY A 224 -3.09 17.10 8.38
N PHE A 225 -4.27 17.28 7.79
CA PHE A 225 -4.57 18.09 6.61
C PHE A 225 -3.87 19.47 6.60
N ASN A 226 -2.99 19.70 5.62
CA ASN A 226 -2.50 21.03 5.30
C ASN A 226 -2.79 21.37 3.82
N PRO A 227 -3.71 22.32 3.53
CA PRO A 227 -4.11 22.66 2.16
C PRO A 227 -3.06 23.44 1.36
N ARG A 228 -1.90 23.78 1.94
CA ARG A 228 -0.90 24.70 1.37
C ARG A 228 -0.36 24.33 -0.02
N HIS A 229 -0.48 23.06 -0.41
CA HIS A 229 0.06 22.57 -1.69
C HIS A 229 -1.02 22.12 -2.69
N GLN A 230 -2.30 22.37 -2.41
CA GLN A 230 -3.40 21.98 -3.28
C GLN A 230 -3.83 23.12 -4.20
N GLY A 231 -3.95 22.84 -5.50
CA GLY A 231 -4.56 23.77 -6.46
C GLY A 231 -6.06 23.95 -6.22
N ARG A 232 -6.69 24.92 -6.90
CA ARG A 232 -8.12 25.27 -6.74
C ARG A 232 -9.05 24.05 -6.88
N TRP A 233 -8.80 23.19 -7.87
CA TRP A 233 -9.55 21.95 -8.05
C TRP A 233 -9.34 20.95 -6.91
N GLY A 234 -8.11 20.82 -6.42
CA GLY A 234 -7.80 19.99 -5.26
C GLY A 234 -8.57 20.44 -4.02
N LEU A 235 -8.65 21.75 -3.78
CA LEU A 235 -9.42 22.32 -2.67
C LEU A 235 -10.93 22.08 -2.81
N ARG A 236 -11.48 22.20 -4.03
CA ARG A 236 -12.90 21.90 -4.30
C ARG A 236 -13.23 20.44 -4.11
N MET A 237 -12.39 19.54 -4.64
CA MET A 237 -12.54 18.11 -4.41
C MET A 237 -12.44 17.81 -2.91
N MET A 238 -11.41 18.33 -2.25
CA MET A 238 -11.24 18.17 -0.81
C MET A 238 -12.47 18.65 -0.01
N TRP A 239 -13.15 19.71 -0.45
CA TRP A 239 -14.39 20.14 0.19
C TRP A 239 -15.48 19.06 0.16
N LEU A 240 -15.68 18.40 -0.99
CA LEU A 240 -16.63 17.27 -1.12
C LEU A 240 -16.27 16.12 -0.17
N PHE A 241 -15.01 15.68 -0.20
CA PHE A 241 -14.53 14.57 0.64
C PHE A 241 -14.52 14.91 2.15
N SER A 242 -14.46 16.20 2.50
CA SER A 242 -14.45 16.68 3.88
C SER A 242 -15.79 17.18 4.40
N MET A 243 -16.87 17.11 3.61
CA MET A 243 -18.20 17.60 4.01
C MET A 243 -18.65 17.02 5.35
N LEU A 244 -18.61 15.68 5.49
CA LEU A 244 -19.04 15.01 6.71
C LEU A 244 -18.19 15.43 7.92
N ASN A 245 -16.89 15.65 7.71
CA ASN A 245 -15.99 16.15 8.75
C ASN A 245 -16.34 17.58 9.18
N ARG A 246 -16.64 18.47 8.22
CA ARG A 246 -17.05 19.85 8.50
C ARG A 246 -18.38 19.89 9.26
N TRP A 247 -19.35 19.09 8.83
CA TRP A 247 -20.64 18.96 9.52
C TRP A 247 -20.45 18.45 10.94
N TYR A 248 -19.65 17.40 11.14
CA TYR A 248 -19.36 16.84 12.45
C TYR A 248 -18.64 17.85 13.36
N MET A 249 -17.67 18.58 12.82
CA MET A 249 -16.97 19.64 13.55
C MET A 249 -17.93 20.77 13.97
N ALA A 250 -18.79 21.24 13.05
CA ALA A 250 -19.80 22.24 13.37
C ALA A 250 -20.77 21.74 14.46
N ARG A 251 -21.18 20.47 14.40
CA ARG A 251 -22.03 19.83 15.42
C ARG A 251 -21.33 19.80 16.78
N LEU A 252 -20.05 19.43 16.84
CA LEU A 252 -19.25 19.39 18.07
C LEU A 252 -19.06 20.78 18.70
N ILE A 253 -18.88 21.82 17.87
CA ILE A 253 -18.78 23.21 18.34
C ILE A 253 -20.12 23.67 18.92
N ARG A 254 -21.22 23.45 18.19
CA ARG A 254 -22.58 23.85 18.62
C ARG A 254 -23.04 23.16 19.91
N HIS A 255 -22.68 21.89 20.11
CA HIS A 255 -23.12 21.09 21.25
C HIS A 255 -22.00 20.83 22.25
N SER A 256 -21.06 21.76 22.39
CA SER A 256 -19.92 21.55 23.27
C SER A 256 -20.37 21.55 24.74
N ARG A 257 -20.02 20.50 25.49
CA ARG A 257 -20.23 20.40 26.94
C ARG A 257 -18.89 20.11 27.62
N PRO A 258 -18.66 20.57 28.87
CA PRO A 258 -17.42 20.32 29.61
C PRO A 258 -17.37 18.89 30.19
N THR A 259 -17.74 17.89 29.39
CA THR A 259 -17.67 16.47 29.77
C THR A 259 -16.51 15.80 29.05
N LEU A 260 -15.86 14.83 29.69
CA LEU A 260 -14.73 14.08 29.13
C LEU A 260 -15.03 13.56 27.71
N ARG A 261 -16.25 13.06 27.47
CA ARG A 261 -16.68 12.57 26.15
C ARG A 261 -16.63 13.64 25.06
N HIS A 262 -17.08 14.86 25.36
CA HIS A 262 -17.09 15.97 24.40
C HIS A 262 -15.71 16.61 24.23
N VAL A 263 -14.87 16.62 25.27
CA VAL A 263 -13.47 17.03 25.16
C VAL A 263 -12.71 16.04 24.27
N LEU A 264 -12.84 14.74 24.52
CA LEU A 264 -12.21 13.70 23.69
C LEU A 264 -12.67 13.78 22.24
N ALA A 265 -13.97 13.91 21.97
CA ALA A 265 -14.49 14.03 20.62
C ALA A 265 -13.92 15.24 19.85
N ARG A 266 -13.66 16.36 20.53
CA ARG A 266 -13.01 17.53 19.92
C ARG A 266 -11.53 17.31 19.68
N LEU A 267 -10.85 16.57 20.55
CA LEU A 267 -9.43 16.23 20.39
C LEU A 267 -9.19 15.19 19.30
N GLU A 268 -10.16 14.31 19.04
CA GLU A 268 -10.07 13.31 17.97
C GLU A 268 -9.85 13.96 16.59
N LEU A 269 -10.47 15.11 16.33
CA LEU A 269 -10.34 15.84 15.06
C LEU A 269 -8.90 16.25 14.72
N PRO A 270 -8.19 17.06 15.55
CA PRO A 270 -6.82 17.43 15.29
C PRO A 270 -5.84 16.25 15.46
N LEU A 271 -6.10 15.35 16.42
CA LEU A 271 -5.19 14.24 16.71
C LEU A 271 -5.16 13.19 15.61
N TYR A 272 -6.28 12.93 14.94
CA TYR A 272 -6.33 11.97 13.84
C TYR A 272 -6.18 12.59 12.47
N GLY A 273 -6.50 13.88 12.31
CA GLY A 273 -6.35 14.56 11.02
C GLY A 273 -7.09 13.80 9.91
N SER A 274 -6.37 13.37 8.87
CA SER A 274 -6.95 12.62 7.75
C SER A 274 -7.41 11.20 8.10
N ALA A 275 -6.94 10.64 9.21
CA ALA A 275 -7.32 9.31 9.67
C ALA A 275 -8.68 9.31 10.40
N HIS A 276 -9.26 10.48 10.65
CA HIS A 276 -10.52 10.58 11.36
C HIS A 276 -11.65 9.91 10.57
N TRP A 277 -12.49 9.12 11.26
CA TRP A 277 -13.53 8.31 10.63
C TRP A 277 -14.51 9.11 9.76
N THR A 278 -14.78 10.39 10.09
CA THR A 278 -15.66 11.25 9.28
C THR A 278 -15.10 11.52 7.88
N LEU A 279 -13.78 11.63 7.74
CA LEU A 279 -13.14 11.82 6.44
C LEU A 279 -13.13 10.52 5.65
N VAL A 280 -12.97 9.40 6.35
CA VAL A 280 -13.08 8.06 5.77
C VAL A 280 -14.48 7.84 5.20
N VAL A 281 -15.51 7.97 6.04
CA VAL A 281 -16.91 7.82 5.62
C VAL A 281 -17.29 8.87 4.58
N GLY A 282 -16.85 10.12 4.74
CA GLY A 282 -17.06 11.17 3.73
C GLY A 282 -16.44 10.81 2.38
N SER A 283 -15.26 10.19 2.37
CA SER A 283 -14.64 9.67 1.15
C SER A 283 -15.44 8.53 0.55
N MET A 284 -15.99 7.63 1.37
CA MET A 284 -16.86 6.53 0.90
C MET A 284 -18.11 7.07 0.20
N MET A 285 -18.75 8.08 0.79
CA MET A 285 -19.95 8.72 0.23
C MET A 285 -19.72 9.32 -1.15
N VAL A 286 -18.46 9.66 -1.50
CA VAL A 286 -18.10 10.20 -2.82
C VAL A 286 -17.61 9.10 -3.77
N VAL A 287 -16.70 8.24 -3.30
CA VAL A 287 -16.04 7.23 -4.16
C VAL A 287 -17.01 6.11 -4.56
N LEU A 288 -17.90 5.68 -3.68
CA LEU A 288 -18.85 4.61 -3.97
C LEU A 288 -19.81 4.94 -5.10
N PRO A 289 -20.52 6.09 -5.07
CA PRO A 289 -21.35 6.49 -6.20
C PRO A 289 -20.56 6.62 -7.50
N LEU A 290 -19.32 7.12 -7.46
CA LEU A 290 -18.48 7.24 -8.65
C LEU A 290 -18.11 5.87 -9.25
N ILE A 291 -17.76 4.90 -8.41
CA ILE A 291 -17.48 3.54 -8.88
C ILE A 291 -18.77 2.88 -9.41
N ALA A 292 -19.89 3.02 -8.69
CA ALA A 292 -21.17 2.49 -9.13
C ALA A 292 -21.62 3.10 -10.47
N LEU A 293 -21.45 4.42 -10.64
CA LEU A 293 -21.75 5.12 -11.88
C LEU A 293 -20.84 4.66 -13.02
N GLY A 294 -19.52 4.54 -12.77
CA GLY A 294 -18.57 4.06 -13.77
C GLY A 294 -18.84 2.61 -14.18
N ALA A 295 -19.20 1.74 -13.23
CA ALA A 295 -19.63 0.38 -13.50
C ALA A 295 -20.93 0.33 -14.31
N ALA A 296 -21.93 1.12 -13.93
CA ALA A 296 -23.19 1.21 -14.67
C ALA A 296 -22.97 1.71 -16.11
N LEU A 297 -22.14 2.73 -16.30
CA LEU A 297 -21.78 3.24 -17.62
C LEU A 297 -21.04 2.18 -18.44
N LEU A 298 -20.10 1.44 -17.85
CA LEU A 298 -19.38 0.37 -18.53
C LEU A 298 -20.32 -0.76 -18.98
N LEU A 299 -21.27 -1.16 -18.13
CA LEU A 299 -22.27 -2.17 -18.47
C LEU A 299 -23.25 -1.69 -19.54
N LEU A 300 -23.60 -0.40 -19.54
CA LEU A 300 -24.42 0.22 -20.59
C LEU A 300 -23.69 0.26 -21.95
N LEU A 301 -22.39 0.58 -21.94
CA LEU A 301 -21.59 0.69 -23.15
C LEU A 301 -21.14 -0.68 -23.70
N VAL A 302 -21.05 -1.70 -22.85
CA VAL A 302 -20.60 -3.05 -23.23
C VAL A 302 -21.54 -4.10 -22.59
N PRO A 303 -22.74 -4.32 -23.17
CA PRO A 303 -23.70 -5.28 -22.63
C PRO A 303 -23.17 -6.73 -22.57
N ASP A 304 -22.24 -7.08 -23.47
CA ASP A 304 -21.63 -8.41 -23.56
C ASP A 304 -20.72 -8.75 -22.36
N MET A 305 -20.43 -7.78 -21.49
CA MET A 305 -19.73 -7.99 -20.22
C MET A 305 -20.58 -8.71 -19.17
N ILE A 306 -21.89 -8.81 -19.38
CA ILE A 306 -22.81 -9.51 -18.49
C ILE A 306 -22.55 -11.01 -18.66
N PRO A 307 -22.03 -11.73 -17.64
CA PRO A 307 -21.79 -13.15 -17.76
C PRO A 307 -23.09 -13.88 -18.10
N PRO A 308 -23.07 -14.87 -19.02
CA PRO A 308 -24.26 -15.62 -19.38
C PRO A 308 -24.89 -16.24 -18.13
N GLY A 309 -26.20 -16.10 -17.99
CA GLY A 309 -26.96 -16.56 -16.82
C GLY A 309 -27.02 -15.56 -15.65
N ARG A 310 -26.43 -14.36 -15.79
CA ARG A 310 -26.62 -13.27 -14.81
C ARG A 310 -27.48 -12.15 -15.38
N SER A 311 -28.38 -11.63 -14.55
CA SER A 311 -29.13 -10.43 -14.90
C SER A 311 -28.31 -9.17 -14.64
N LEU A 312 -28.59 -8.10 -15.38
CA LEU A 312 -28.02 -6.77 -15.13
C LEU A 312 -28.23 -6.35 -13.67
N GLY A 313 -29.38 -6.70 -13.06
CA GLY A 313 -29.67 -6.45 -11.65
C GLY A 313 -28.71 -7.15 -10.70
N GLN A 314 -28.32 -8.40 -10.97
CA GLN A 314 -27.37 -9.14 -10.13
C GLN A 314 -25.96 -8.53 -10.20
N ILE A 315 -25.53 -8.07 -11.38
CA ILE A 315 -24.21 -7.45 -11.54
C ILE A 315 -24.19 -6.05 -10.95
N ALA A 316 -25.25 -5.27 -11.20
CA ALA A 316 -25.43 -3.93 -10.64
C ALA A 316 -25.48 -3.95 -9.11
N TRP A 317 -25.89 -5.05 -8.48
CA TRP A 317 -25.85 -5.21 -7.03
C TRP A 317 -24.50 -5.71 -6.50
N THR A 318 -23.90 -6.70 -7.17
CA THR A 318 -22.65 -7.34 -6.68
C THR A 318 -21.42 -6.44 -6.80
N TRP A 319 -21.27 -5.68 -7.89
CA TRP A 319 -20.08 -4.84 -8.11
C TRP A 319 -19.94 -3.68 -7.11
N PRO A 320 -20.99 -2.88 -6.81
CA PRO A 320 -20.89 -1.84 -5.80
C PRO A 320 -20.61 -2.40 -4.40
N LEU A 321 -21.15 -3.57 -4.06
CA LEU A 321 -20.87 -4.22 -2.79
C LEU A 321 -19.42 -4.73 -2.70
N MET A 322 -18.89 -5.28 -3.79
CA MET A 322 -17.47 -5.64 -3.87
C MET A 322 -16.57 -4.41 -3.74
N ALA A 323 -16.88 -3.35 -4.49
CA ALA A 323 -16.17 -2.08 -4.39
C ALA A 323 -16.25 -1.51 -2.97
N LEU A 324 -17.42 -1.60 -2.33
CA LEU A 324 -17.63 -1.15 -0.97
C LEU A 324 -16.77 -1.87 0.04
N GLY A 325 -16.74 -3.20 0.04
CA GLY A 325 -15.85 -3.85 1.00
C GLY A 325 -14.37 -3.72 0.65
N GLN A 326 -13.99 -3.61 -0.64
CA GLN A 326 -12.61 -3.24 -1.02
C GLN A 326 -12.23 -1.84 -0.50
N LEU A 327 -13.15 -0.88 -0.57
CA LEU A 327 -12.96 0.46 -0.01
C LEU A 327 -12.88 0.42 1.52
N CYS A 328 -13.77 -0.31 2.20
CA CYS A 328 -13.70 -0.50 3.65
C CYS A 328 -12.34 -1.08 4.07
N MET A 329 -11.86 -2.09 3.35
CA MET A 329 -10.55 -2.70 3.57
C MET A 329 -9.42 -1.71 3.31
N GLY A 330 -9.41 -1.07 2.14
CA GLY A 330 -8.39 -0.08 1.77
C GLY A 330 -8.32 1.10 2.74
N MET A 331 -9.46 1.53 3.28
CA MET A 331 -9.56 2.60 4.25
C MET A 331 -9.16 2.18 5.66
N MET A 332 -9.52 0.97 6.09
CA MET A 332 -8.98 0.40 7.32
C MET A 332 -7.46 0.36 7.22
N MET A 333 -6.91 -0.09 6.10
CA MET A 333 -5.47 -0.08 5.86
C MET A 333 -4.88 1.33 5.91
N GLY A 334 -5.46 2.28 5.18
CA GLY A 334 -4.99 3.68 5.15
C GLY A 334 -5.03 4.36 6.51
N THR A 335 -6.09 4.16 7.29
CA THR A 335 -6.25 4.72 8.64
C THR A 335 -5.27 4.09 9.61
N LEU A 336 -5.09 2.77 9.56
CA LEU A 336 -4.11 2.04 10.36
C LEU A 336 -2.66 2.50 10.08
N PHE A 337 -2.32 2.80 8.83
CA PHE A 337 -1.00 3.31 8.47
C PHE A 337 -0.78 4.78 8.87
N SER A 338 -1.83 5.61 8.81
CA SER A 338 -1.79 7.01 9.22
C SER A 338 -1.92 7.21 10.73
N LEU A 339 -2.49 6.23 11.45
CA LEU A 339 -2.56 6.24 12.91
C LEU A 339 -1.16 6.44 13.52
N GLY A 340 -0.17 5.77 12.93
CA GLY A 340 1.20 5.84 13.41
C GLY A 340 1.84 7.21 13.31
N THR A 341 1.57 7.90 12.22
CA THR A 341 2.11 9.23 11.93
C THR A 341 1.37 10.30 12.73
N ALA A 342 0.06 10.16 12.88
CA ALA A 342 -0.79 11.01 13.72
C ALA A 342 -0.41 10.91 15.21
N LEU A 343 -0.12 9.70 15.69
CA LEU A 343 0.38 9.44 17.04
C LEU A 343 1.78 9.98 17.33
N GLN A 344 2.62 10.15 16.30
CA GLN A 344 3.97 10.71 16.46
C GLN A 344 3.92 12.24 16.61
N ARG A 345 3.16 12.93 15.74
CA ARG A 345 2.95 14.39 15.83
C ARG A 345 2.36 14.78 17.18
N SER A 346 1.38 13.99 17.60
CA SER A 346 0.71 14.20 18.87
C SER A 346 1.59 13.96 20.09
N ARG A 347 2.87 13.57 20.03
CA ARG A 347 3.70 13.55 21.25
C ARG A 347 3.94 14.94 21.82
N ARG A 348 4.24 15.92 20.95
CA ARG A 348 4.42 17.33 21.33
C ARG A 348 3.09 18.01 21.63
N GLU A 349 2.03 17.60 20.93
CA GLU A 349 0.70 18.16 21.18
C GLU A 349 0.05 17.53 22.42
N GLN A 350 0.14 16.22 22.65
CA GLN A 350 -0.34 15.51 23.86
C GLN A 350 0.31 16.03 25.12
N ALA A 351 1.60 16.36 25.04
CA ALA A 351 2.34 17.08 26.05
C ALA A 351 1.61 18.37 26.50
N LEU A 352 1.14 19.16 25.52
CA LEU A 352 0.34 20.36 25.77
C LEU A 352 -1.12 20.02 26.15
N LEU A 353 -1.67 18.92 25.64
CA LEU A 353 -3.03 18.48 25.97
C LEU A 353 -3.14 18.03 27.42
N VAL A 354 -2.09 17.50 28.06
CA VAL A 354 -2.11 17.16 29.50
C VAL A 354 -2.44 18.39 30.37
N LEU A 355 -2.19 19.60 29.85
CA LEU A 355 -2.54 20.86 30.52
C LEU A 355 -4.02 21.25 30.38
N LEU A 356 -4.80 20.56 29.54
CA LEU A 356 -6.23 20.85 29.40
C LEU A 356 -7.05 20.26 30.55
N PRO A 357 -7.96 21.05 31.15
CA PRO A 357 -8.78 20.59 32.24
C PRO A 357 -9.70 19.42 31.81
N GLY A 358 -9.79 18.40 32.66
CA GLY A 358 -10.66 17.24 32.46
C GLY A 358 -10.07 16.12 31.59
N LEU A 359 -8.80 16.21 31.16
CA LEU A 359 -8.10 15.10 30.52
C LEU A 359 -7.32 14.26 31.54
N PRO A 360 -7.19 12.94 31.32
CA PRO A 360 -6.36 12.11 32.17
C PRO A 360 -4.90 12.59 32.06
N GLN A 361 -4.30 12.92 33.21
CA GLN A 361 -2.94 13.45 33.32
C GLN A 361 -1.86 12.45 32.84
N GLN A 362 -2.22 11.18 32.70
CA GLN A 362 -1.33 10.16 32.16
C GLN A 362 -1.46 10.11 30.62
N PRO A 363 -0.50 10.66 29.85
CA PRO A 363 -0.57 10.72 28.38
C PRO A 363 -0.70 9.33 27.74
N GLY A 364 -0.12 8.30 28.38
CA GLY A 364 -0.26 6.91 27.94
C GLY A 364 -1.71 6.39 27.98
N ARG A 365 -2.48 6.71 29.02
CA ARG A 365 -3.89 6.29 29.14
C ARG A 365 -4.78 7.06 28.17
N LEU A 366 -4.54 8.36 27.98
CA LEU A 366 -5.24 9.16 26.97
C LEU A 366 -5.06 8.55 25.57
N ARG A 367 -3.81 8.26 25.22
CA ARG A 367 -3.44 7.65 23.94
C ARG A 367 -4.07 6.28 23.76
N ALA A 368 -4.02 5.41 24.78
CA ALA A 368 -4.62 4.08 24.70
C ALA A 368 -6.15 4.14 24.47
N ARG A 369 -6.85 5.05 25.17
CA ARG A 369 -8.29 5.25 25.00
C ARG A 369 -8.66 5.76 23.61
N LEU A 370 -7.92 6.76 23.13
CA LEU A 370 -8.10 7.28 21.78
C LEU A 370 -7.89 6.15 20.76
N LEU A 371 -6.79 5.41 20.86
CA LEU A 371 -6.48 4.31 19.94
C LEU A 371 -7.53 3.20 19.96
N ALA A 372 -7.96 2.79 21.15
CA ALA A 372 -9.01 1.79 21.29
C ALA A 372 -10.29 2.25 20.61
N ARG A 373 -10.71 3.51 20.82
CA ARG A 373 -11.92 4.04 20.18
C ARG A 373 -11.80 4.09 18.66
N GLN A 374 -10.66 4.53 18.13
CA GLN A 374 -10.43 4.56 16.68
C GLN A 374 -10.39 3.14 16.09
N ALA A 375 -9.75 2.19 16.77
CA ALA A 375 -9.72 0.80 16.36
C ALA A 375 -11.13 0.19 16.37
N TRP A 376 -11.94 0.46 17.39
CA TRP A 376 -13.34 0.01 17.47
C TRP A 376 -14.20 0.61 16.37
N LEU A 377 -14.05 1.90 16.07
CA LEU A 377 -14.76 2.54 14.97
C LEU A 377 -14.36 1.94 13.62
N MET A 378 -13.07 1.71 13.40
CA MET A 378 -12.58 1.09 12.17
C MET A 378 -13.03 -0.37 12.05
N LEU A 379 -13.04 -1.12 13.14
CA LEU A 379 -13.57 -2.48 13.18
C LEU A 379 -15.09 -2.48 12.90
N GLY A 380 -15.82 -1.53 13.49
CA GLY A 380 -17.24 -1.32 13.25
C GLY A 380 -17.58 -0.93 11.81
N LEU A 381 -16.64 -0.31 11.06
CA LEU A 381 -16.79 -0.05 9.62
C LEU A 381 -16.32 -1.22 8.75
N ALA A 382 -15.26 -1.91 9.18
CA ALA A 382 -14.67 -3.03 8.45
C ALA A 382 -15.56 -4.27 8.48
N VAL A 383 -16.19 -4.59 9.61
CA VAL A 383 -17.04 -5.78 9.75
C VAL A 383 -18.24 -5.74 8.78
N PRO A 384 -19.03 -4.66 8.70
CA PRO A 384 -20.08 -4.53 7.68
C PRO A 384 -19.52 -4.58 6.26
N GLY A 385 -18.39 -3.92 5.99
CA GLY A 385 -17.76 -3.97 4.65
C GLY A 385 -17.37 -5.39 4.24
N LEU A 386 -16.83 -6.17 5.17
CA LEU A 386 -16.52 -7.57 4.98
C LEU A 386 -17.82 -8.38 4.78
N LEU A 387 -18.84 -8.19 5.61
CA LEU A 387 -20.13 -8.88 5.45
C LEU A 387 -20.79 -8.56 4.11
N LEU A 388 -20.66 -7.34 3.61
CA LEU A 388 -21.17 -6.97 2.29
C LEU A 388 -20.36 -7.62 1.16
N LEU A 389 -19.03 -7.72 1.31
CA LEU A 389 -18.19 -8.52 0.40
C LEU A 389 -18.58 -10.00 0.40
N SER A 390 -18.91 -10.56 1.56
CA SER A 390 -19.31 -11.96 1.69
C SER A 390 -20.60 -12.25 0.95
N GLN A 391 -21.55 -11.31 1.01
CA GLN A 391 -22.86 -11.43 0.37
C GLN A 391 -22.79 -11.13 -1.13
N ALA A 392 -21.86 -10.26 -1.56
CA ALA A 392 -21.67 -9.91 -2.97
C ALA A 392 -20.86 -10.94 -3.75
N ALA A 393 -19.98 -11.66 -3.06
CA ALA A 393 -19.34 -12.84 -3.60
C ALA A 393 -20.40 -13.95 -3.72
N LEU A 394 -21.03 -14.05 -4.89
CA LEU A 394 -21.57 -15.31 -5.38
C LEU A 394 -20.56 -16.44 -5.10
N PRO A 395 -21.00 -17.66 -4.80
CA PRO A 395 -20.22 -18.64 -4.04
C PRO A 395 -18.80 -18.82 -4.60
N PRO A 396 -17.79 -18.95 -3.71
CA PRO A 396 -17.92 -19.40 -2.32
C PRO A 396 -17.59 -18.36 -1.22
N PRO A 397 -18.04 -18.60 0.04
CA PRO A 397 -17.84 -17.77 1.25
C PRO A 397 -16.39 -17.48 1.68
N GLY A 398 -15.39 -17.95 0.93
CA GLY A 398 -13.98 -17.80 1.25
C GLY A 398 -13.47 -16.35 1.17
N SER A 399 -14.04 -15.51 0.30
CA SER A 399 -13.59 -14.12 0.11
C SER A 399 -13.75 -13.24 1.37
N PHE A 400 -14.81 -13.48 2.15
CA PHE A 400 -15.08 -12.82 3.43
C PHE A 400 -13.99 -13.07 4.45
N LEU A 401 -13.74 -14.35 4.65
CA LEU A 401 -12.83 -14.87 5.65
C LEU A 401 -11.36 -14.55 5.31
N GLN A 402 -11.03 -14.41 4.02
CA GLN A 402 -9.75 -13.93 3.55
C GLN A 402 -9.56 -12.43 3.80
N GLY A 403 -10.57 -11.60 3.50
CA GLY A 403 -10.53 -10.18 3.82
C GLY A 403 -10.36 -9.94 5.32
N LEU A 404 -11.06 -10.73 6.13
CA LEU A 404 -10.99 -10.72 7.59
C LEU A 404 -9.61 -11.17 8.09
N GLY A 405 -9.04 -12.25 7.53
CA GLY A 405 -7.70 -12.75 7.88
C GLY A 405 -6.57 -11.78 7.52
N VAL A 406 -6.61 -11.15 6.35
CA VAL A 406 -5.64 -10.13 5.92
C VAL A 406 -5.77 -8.89 6.81
N GLY A 407 -7.00 -8.43 7.06
CA GLY A 407 -7.28 -7.29 7.94
C GLY A 407 -6.81 -7.53 9.37
N ALA A 408 -7.06 -8.73 9.88
CA ALA A 408 -6.64 -9.21 11.19
C ALA A 408 -5.11 -9.26 11.33
N LEU A 409 -4.41 -9.88 10.36
CA LEU A 409 -2.94 -9.96 10.37
C LEU A 409 -2.30 -8.57 10.35
N LEU A 410 -2.86 -7.64 9.58
CA LEU A 410 -2.35 -6.27 9.48
C LEU A 410 -2.65 -5.46 10.76
N ALA A 411 -3.81 -5.65 11.38
CA ALA A 411 -4.11 -5.11 12.71
C ALA A 411 -3.14 -5.66 13.78
N SER A 412 -2.84 -6.96 13.75
CA SER A 412 -1.88 -7.60 14.66
C SER A 412 -0.47 -7.05 14.52
N LEU A 413 0.02 -6.86 13.29
CA LEU A 413 1.35 -6.27 13.04
C LEU A 413 1.45 -4.82 13.57
N LEU A 414 0.34 -4.11 13.67
CA LEU A 414 0.28 -2.75 14.23
C LEU A 414 0.16 -2.74 15.75
N LEU A 415 -0.51 -3.74 16.34
CA LEU A 415 -0.50 -3.98 17.78
C LEU A 415 0.88 -4.41 18.29
N LEU A 416 1.63 -5.17 17.47
CA LEU A 416 3.02 -5.57 17.70
C LEU A 416 4.01 -4.41 17.54
N ARG A 417 3.61 -3.31 16.92
CA ARG A 417 4.51 -2.20 16.62
C ARG A 417 4.80 -1.40 17.89
N ARG A 418 6.08 -1.33 18.27
CA ARG A 418 6.57 -0.44 19.34
C ARG A 418 6.52 1.02 18.86
N TRP A 419 5.53 1.76 19.37
CA TRP A 419 5.19 3.12 18.93
C TRP A 419 5.91 4.23 19.69
N ASP A 420 6.80 3.86 20.61
CA ASP A 420 7.61 4.65 21.54
C ASP A 420 8.98 5.03 20.95
N THR A 421 9.56 4.18 20.11
CA THR A 421 10.97 4.24 19.69
C THR A 421 11.25 4.86 18.31
N ARG A 422 10.23 5.27 17.54
CA ARG A 422 10.43 5.75 16.15
C ARG A 422 10.41 7.28 16.02
N THR A 423 11.39 7.79 15.27
CA THR A 423 11.58 9.21 14.93
C THR A 423 10.98 9.65 13.58
N SER A 424 10.51 8.74 12.70
CA SER A 424 9.87 9.17 11.45
C SER A 424 8.85 8.21 10.84
N ALA A 425 7.90 8.82 10.12
CA ALA A 425 6.73 8.31 9.40
C ALA A 425 7.04 7.42 8.16
N GLY A 426 7.95 6.45 8.27
CA GLY A 426 8.26 5.53 7.17
C GLY A 426 7.32 4.32 7.12
N SER A 427 6.05 4.47 6.73
CA SER A 427 5.08 3.35 6.65
C SER A 427 4.72 2.90 5.22
N THR A 428 5.14 3.61 4.17
CA THR A 428 4.81 3.25 2.77
C THR A 428 5.34 1.88 2.35
N GLY A 429 6.48 1.43 2.88
CA GLY A 429 7.00 0.09 2.58
C GLY A 429 6.10 -1.05 3.08
N LEU A 430 5.43 -0.87 4.22
CA LEU A 430 4.47 -1.85 4.76
C LEU A 430 3.19 -1.93 3.92
N LEU A 431 2.75 -0.80 3.35
CA LEU A 431 1.57 -0.76 2.47
C LEU A 431 1.84 -1.48 1.15
N VAL A 432 3.03 -1.32 0.57
CA VAL A 432 3.40 -2.04 -0.66
C VAL A 432 3.52 -3.54 -0.38
N VAL A 433 4.16 -3.95 0.73
CA VAL A 433 4.24 -5.38 1.12
C VAL A 433 2.85 -5.96 1.40
N ALA A 434 1.98 -5.24 2.11
CA ALA A 434 0.63 -5.70 2.44
C ALA A 434 -0.28 -5.80 1.21
N VAL A 435 -0.23 -4.81 0.32
CA VAL A 435 -1.01 -4.83 -0.93
C VAL A 435 -0.52 -5.92 -1.86
N LEU A 436 0.80 -6.11 -1.99
CA LEU A 436 1.36 -7.17 -2.81
C LEU A 436 1.12 -8.56 -2.20
N ALA A 437 1.15 -8.71 -0.87
CA ALA A 437 0.76 -9.95 -0.21
C ALA A 437 -0.73 -10.24 -0.40
N ALA A 438 -1.60 -9.22 -0.37
CA ALA A 438 -3.03 -9.38 -0.64
C ALA A 438 -3.32 -9.72 -2.11
N LEU A 439 -2.59 -9.12 -3.06
CA LEU A 439 -2.68 -9.44 -4.49
C LEU A 439 -2.13 -10.84 -4.79
N ALA A 440 -0.99 -11.21 -4.22
CA ALA A 440 -0.44 -12.55 -4.27
C ALA A 440 -1.44 -13.57 -3.74
N TRP A 441 -2.04 -13.28 -2.58
CA TRP A 441 -3.08 -14.09 -1.98
C TRP A 441 -4.31 -14.24 -2.88
N GLN A 442 -4.76 -13.17 -3.55
CA GLN A 442 -5.87 -13.19 -4.52
C GLN A 442 -5.58 -14.03 -5.78
N LEU A 443 -4.32 -14.05 -6.24
CA LEU A 443 -3.92 -14.80 -7.43
C LEU A 443 -3.75 -16.31 -7.18
N LEU A 444 -3.52 -16.72 -5.92
CA LEU A 444 -3.39 -18.12 -5.48
C LEU A 444 -4.72 -18.90 -5.40
N LEU A 445 -5.85 -18.24 -5.61
CA LEU A 445 -7.17 -18.69 -5.13
C LEU A 445 -8.11 -19.46 -6.09
N PRO A 446 -7.98 -19.41 -7.43
CA PRO A 446 -9.03 -20.00 -8.29
C PRO A 446 -9.25 -21.51 -8.14
N GLU A 447 -8.26 -22.31 -7.72
CA GLU A 447 -8.33 -23.77 -7.83
C GLU A 447 -8.64 -24.56 -6.54
N HIS A 448 -8.67 -23.94 -5.34
CA HIS A 448 -8.57 -24.72 -4.08
C HIS A 448 -9.57 -24.33 -2.98
N TRP A 449 -10.84 -24.12 -3.36
CA TRP A 449 -11.91 -23.61 -2.50
C TRP A 449 -12.26 -24.45 -1.26
N GLY A 450 -12.17 -25.79 -1.31
CA GLY A 450 -12.68 -26.68 -0.24
C GLY A 450 -11.91 -26.67 1.09
N LEU A 451 -10.71 -26.07 1.13
CA LEU A 451 -9.88 -26.04 2.34
C LEU A 451 -9.73 -24.64 2.94
N LEU A 452 -10.32 -23.63 2.29
CA LEU A 452 -10.25 -22.24 2.72
C LEU A 452 -11.09 -21.96 3.96
N GLU A 453 -12.21 -22.65 4.16
CA GLU A 453 -13.00 -22.55 5.39
C GLU A 453 -12.17 -22.94 6.63
N ARG A 454 -11.28 -23.94 6.52
CA ARG A 454 -10.40 -24.38 7.61
C ARG A 454 -9.17 -23.48 7.79
N GLY A 455 -8.61 -22.97 6.67
CA GLY A 455 -7.46 -22.05 6.67
C GLY A 455 -7.79 -20.66 7.23
N SER A 456 -9.01 -20.20 7.05
CA SER A 456 -9.43 -18.92 7.61
C SER A 456 -9.86 -18.98 9.07
N LEU A 457 -10.42 -20.11 9.53
CA LEU A 457 -10.66 -20.33 10.95
C LEU A 457 -9.33 -20.36 11.71
N SER A 458 -8.29 -20.99 11.17
CA SER A 458 -6.95 -20.95 11.76
C SER A 458 -6.33 -19.55 11.71
N GLY A 459 -6.56 -18.75 10.67
CA GLY A 459 -6.16 -17.33 10.63
C GLY A 459 -6.87 -16.46 11.68
N LEU A 460 -8.18 -16.66 11.87
CA LEU A 460 -8.98 -15.99 12.90
C LEU A 460 -8.56 -16.44 14.32
N ILE A 461 -8.31 -17.74 14.52
CA ILE A 461 -7.84 -18.30 15.79
C ILE A 461 -6.43 -17.79 16.10
N LEU A 462 -5.51 -17.78 15.14
CA LEU A 462 -4.18 -17.18 15.31
C LEU A 462 -4.27 -15.69 15.61
N PHE A 463 -5.23 -14.96 15.03
CA PHE A 463 -5.50 -13.56 15.38
C PHE A 463 -6.00 -13.40 16.82
N LEU A 464 -7.00 -14.19 17.24
CA LEU A 464 -7.55 -14.15 18.59
C LEU A 464 -6.50 -14.57 19.63
N VAL A 465 -5.71 -15.60 19.35
CA VAL A 465 -4.62 -16.11 20.19
C VAL A 465 -3.48 -15.10 20.25
N ALA A 466 -3.02 -14.53 19.13
CA ALA A 466 -1.97 -13.51 19.13
C ALA A 466 -2.44 -12.22 19.83
N GLY A 467 -3.69 -11.79 19.59
CA GLY A 467 -4.31 -10.65 20.25
C GLY A 467 -4.44 -10.85 21.76
N ALA A 468 -4.94 -12.01 22.20
CA ALA A 468 -5.07 -12.38 23.61
C ALA A 468 -3.71 -12.55 24.30
N TRP A 469 -2.75 -13.22 23.67
CA TRP A 469 -1.37 -13.40 24.15
C TRP A 469 -0.65 -12.06 24.29
N MET A 470 -0.87 -11.11 23.38
CA MET A 470 -0.31 -9.75 23.49
C MET A 470 -0.99 -8.92 24.57
N LEU A 471 -2.30 -9.00 24.71
CA LEU A 471 -3.03 -8.40 25.83
C LEU A 471 -2.55 -8.96 27.17
N ALA A 472 -2.27 -10.26 27.23
CA ALA A 472 -1.68 -10.94 28.37
C ALA A 472 -0.23 -10.48 28.63
N LEU A 473 0.64 -10.44 27.62
CA LEU A 473 2.01 -9.93 27.73
C LEU A 473 2.06 -8.47 28.20
N ARG A 474 1.17 -7.61 27.70
CA ARG A 474 1.06 -6.21 28.15
C ARG A 474 0.56 -6.07 29.59
N ARG A 475 -0.25 -7.02 30.08
CA ARG A 475 -0.67 -7.09 31.49
C ARG A 475 0.43 -7.66 32.38
N LEU A 476 1.16 -8.67 31.91
CA LEU A 476 2.25 -9.35 32.62
C LEU A 476 3.52 -8.51 32.71
N GLN A 477 3.81 -7.68 31.73
CA GLN A 477 4.98 -6.80 31.76
C GLN A 477 4.91 -5.76 32.88
N GLY A 478 3.75 -5.58 33.54
CA GLY A 478 3.62 -4.75 34.74
C GLY A 478 4.11 -3.31 34.56
N GLU A 479 4.41 -2.90 33.33
CA GLU A 479 5.09 -1.64 33.11
C GLU A 479 4.08 -0.56 33.43
N PRO A 480 4.32 0.27 34.48
CA PRO A 480 3.69 1.57 34.48
C PRO A 480 4.07 2.16 33.13
N LEU A 481 3.08 2.47 32.29
CA LEU A 481 3.23 3.24 31.05
C LEU A 481 4.26 4.31 31.34
N GLN A 482 5.53 4.05 30.99
CA GLN A 482 6.64 4.81 31.58
C GLN A 482 6.35 6.26 31.25
N ALA A 483 6.15 7.05 32.30
CA ALA A 483 6.29 8.49 32.20
C ALA A 483 7.69 8.69 31.61
N LEU A 484 7.74 9.02 30.32
CA LEU A 484 8.99 9.36 29.67
C LEU A 484 9.65 10.45 30.52
N PRO A 485 10.97 10.39 30.71
CA PRO A 485 11.69 11.29 31.59
C PRO A 485 11.62 12.70 30.98
N TRP A 486 10.64 13.48 31.40
CA TRP A 486 10.54 14.88 31.02
C TRP A 486 11.66 15.74 31.64
N GLY A 487 12.50 15.18 32.52
CA GLY A 487 13.50 15.92 33.26
C GLY A 487 14.98 15.72 32.89
N ARG A 488 15.38 14.69 32.13
CA ARG A 488 16.82 14.31 32.10
C ARG A 488 17.75 15.12 31.21
N ASN A 489 17.24 16.01 30.36
CA ASN A 489 18.09 16.88 29.52
C ASN A 489 18.02 18.37 29.89
N ALA A 490 17.30 18.76 30.95
CA ALA A 490 17.23 20.16 31.39
C ALA A 490 18.32 20.57 32.40
N SER A 491 19.15 19.63 32.87
CA SER A 491 20.24 19.94 33.81
C SER A 491 21.50 19.13 33.52
N ARG A 492 22.17 19.44 32.42
CA ARG A 492 23.63 19.50 32.46
C ARG A 492 24.01 20.97 32.46
N PRO A 493 24.27 21.59 33.62
CA PRO A 493 25.10 22.79 33.60
C PRO A 493 26.39 22.40 32.88
N GLN A 494 26.76 23.18 31.87
CA GLN A 494 28.11 23.19 31.36
C GLN A 494 28.98 23.64 32.54
N ALA A 495 29.77 22.71 33.07
CA ALA A 495 30.92 23.01 33.90
C ALA A 495 32.15 22.90 33.00
#